data_AF-A0A151JT33-F1
#
_entry.id   AF-A0A151JT33-F1
#
_cell.length_a   1.000
_cell.length_b   1.000
_cell.length_c   1.000
_cell.angle_alpha   90.00
_cell.angle_beta   90.00
_cell.angle_gamma   90.00
#
_symmetry.space_group_name_H-M   'P 1'
#
loop_
_entity.id
_entity.type
_entity.pdbx_description
1 polymer ?
#
loop_
_entity_poly.entity_id
_entity_poly.type
_entity_poly.pdbx_seq_one_letter_code
_entity_poly.pdbx_strand_id
1 'polypeptide(L)'
;LVDRTFLLSDNMSHTKNLTFIINILLLNDYPLDFIFDSINQRIKNLIKKTHNVHNVVTDSDVTNESTSWLTIPFIPLHTEKFRTVHRNKSDIRVAFYSPNKMDKYIKVQKDTCPRTSKSNVVYKILCNNCDASYVGQTGRQLKTRIAEHRNHIRHKASPRSVITEHRLLHDHDFQWDNVQILDEEPSYRKHLISEMLHIKKQKNSLNLQTDTEVFIKHIYLL
;
A
#
# COMPACT_ATOMS: atom_id res chain seq x y z
N LEU A 1 0.20 5.00 21.48
CA LEU A 1 -0.43 4.04 22.42
C LEU A 1 -1.68 4.66 23.05
N VAL A 2 -1.53 5.78 23.76
CA VAL A 2 -2.63 6.54 24.40
C VAL A 2 -3.81 6.82 23.46
N ASP A 3 -3.56 7.37 22.26
CA ASP A 3 -4.62 7.67 21.29
C ASP A 3 -5.46 6.44 20.91
N ARG A 4 -4.84 5.26 20.78
CA ARG A 4 -5.55 4.01 20.46
C ARG A 4 -6.40 3.54 21.64
N THR A 5 -5.91 3.68 22.87
CA THR A 5 -6.69 3.36 24.07
C THR A 5 -7.96 4.19 24.12
N PHE A 6 -7.87 5.51 23.94
CA PHE A 6 -9.05 6.37 24.00
C PHE A 6 -9.99 6.22 22.79
N LEU A 7 -9.48 5.92 21.60
CA LEU A 7 -10.30 5.83 20.38
C LEU A 7 -10.91 4.45 20.13
N LEU A 8 -10.29 3.37 20.61
CA LEU A 8 -10.64 1.99 20.22
C LEU A 8 -11.05 1.09 21.38
N SER A 9 -10.84 1.50 22.64
CA SER A 9 -11.26 0.72 23.81
C SER A 9 -12.44 1.36 24.55
N ASP A 10 -13.17 0.55 25.31
CA ASP A 10 -14.31 0.98 26.13
C ASP A 10 -13.85 1.75 27.38
N ASN A 11 -14.70 2.65 27.88
CA ASN A 11 -14.39 3.50 29.03
C ASN A 11 -14.00 2.69 30.28
N MET A 12 -14.55 1.49 30.48
CA MET A 12 -14.20 0.63 31.63
C MET A 12 -12.79 0.04 31.50
N SER A 13 -12.27 -0.13 30.28
CA SER A 13 -10.92 -0.65 30.03
C SER A 13 -9.85 0.42 29.87
N HIS A 14 -10.22 1.70 29.75
CA HIS A 14 -9.25 2.80 29.59
C HIS A 14 -8.22 2.84 30.71
N THR A 15 -8.65 2.71 31.97
CA THR A 15 -7.74 2.70 33.13
C THR A 15 -6.75 1.54 33.06
N LYS A 16 -7.24 0.32 32.80
CA LYS A 16 -6.38 -0.88 32.70
C LYS A 16 -5.37 -0.76 31.56
N ASN A 17 -5.81 -0.28 30.41
CA ASN A 17 -4.98 -0.09 29.23
C ASN A 17 -3.93 1.01 29.43
N LEU A 18 -4.27 2.10 30.12
CA LEU A 18 -3.31 3.16 30.47
C LEU A 18 -2.27 2.67 31.47
N THR A 19 -2.67 1.94 32.51
CA THR A 19 -1.71 1.32 33.45
C THR A 19 -0.77 0.36 32.72
N PHE A 20 -1.29 -0.43 31.78
CA PHE A 20 -0.47 -1.31 30.95
C PHE A 20 0.54 -0.53 30.10
N ILE A 21 0.13 0.57 29.48
CA ILE A 21 1.03 1.45 28.70
C ILE A 21 2.11 2.06 29.60
N ILE A 22 1.76 2.54 30.79
CA ILE A 22 2.73 3.11 31.74
C ILE A 22 3.76 2.06 32.14
N ASN A 23 3.31 0.83 32.44
CA ASN A 23 4.22 -0.27 32.78
C ASN A 23 5.17 -0.64 31.63
N ILE A 24 4.68 -0.67 30.38
CA ILE A 24 5.54 -0.88 29.22
C ILE A 24 6.59 0.23 29.11
N LEU A 25 6.19 1.50 29.25
CA LEU A 25 7.12 2.61 29.13
C LEU A 25 8.15 2.62 30.25
N LEU A 26 7.76 2.26 31.47
CA LEU A 26 8.69 2.07 32.59
C LEU A 26 9.69 0.93 32.34
N LEU A 27 9.23 -0.19 31.78
CA LEU A 27 10.11 -1.31 31.41
C LEU A 27 11.11 -0.97 30.30
N ASN A 28 10.87 0.12 29.56
CA ASN A 28 11.79 0.63 28.55
C ASN A 28 12.60 1.83 29.06
N ASP A 29 12.73 1.99 30.38
CA ASP A 29 13.53 3.01 31.07
C ASP A 29 13.19 4.47 30.69
N TYR A 30 11.94 4.73 30.31
CA TYR A 30 11.50 6.11 30.09
C TYR A 30 11.30 6.84 31.43
N PRO A 31 11.75 8.10 31.57
CA PRO A 31 11.55 8.89 32.78
C PRO A 31 10.07 9.07 33.11
N LEU A 32 9.70 8.95 34.39
CA LEU A 32 8.31 9.10 34.85
C LEU A 32 7.69 10.44 34.45
N ASP A 33 8.44 11.53 34.64
CA ASP A 33 7.99 12.88 34.30
C ASP A 33 7.63 12.97 32.81
N PHE A 34 8.49 12.42 31.94
CA PHE A 34 8.26 12.38 30.51
C PHE A 34 7.02 11.56 30.12
N ILE A 35 6.81 10.40 30.76
CA ILE A 35 5.65 9.54 30.51
C ILE A 35 4.36 10.29 30.87
N PHE A 36 4.28 10.85 32.08
CA PHE A 36 3.09 11.55 32.55
C PHE A 36 2.82 12.82 31.76
N ASP A 37 3.84 13.62 31.45
CA ASP A 37 3.70 14.81 30.62
C ASP A 37 3.15 14.47 29.23
N SER A 38 3.71 13.44 28.61
CA SER A 38 3.29 12.97 27.29
C SER A 38 1.84 12.47 27.30
N ILE A 39 1.45 11.68 28.30
CA ILE A 39 0.08 11.18 28.45
C ILE A 39 -0.89 12.35 28.70
N ASN A 40 -0.55 13.25 29.61
CA ASN A 40 -1.40 14.40 29.96
C ASN A 40 -1.61 15.35 28.78
N GLN A 41 -0.55 15.66 28.02
CA GLN A 41 -0.66 16.46 26.80
C GLN A 41 -1.58 15.79 25.77
N ARG A 42 -1.47 14.47 25.60
CA ARG A 42 -2.32 13.71 24.68
C ARG A 42 -3.78 13.71 25.10
N ILE A 43 -4.08 13.46 26.37
CA ILE A 43 -5.45 13.51 26.91
C ILE A 43 -6.07 14.90 26.72
N LYS A 44 -5.34 15.97 27.05
CA LYS A 44 -5.79 17.36 26.82
C LYS A 44 -6.15 17.62 25.35
N ASN A 45 -5.32 17.13 24.42
CA ASN A 45 -5.57 17.30 22.98
C ASN A 45 -6.78 16.49 22.49
N LEU A 46 -7.00 15.29 23.02
CA LEU A 46 -8.16 14.46 22.68
C LEU A 46 -9.47 15.10 23.17
N ILE A 47 -9.50 15.57 24.43
CA ILE A 47 -10.66 16.27 25.00
C ILE A 47 -10.99 17.54 24.20
N LYS A 48 -9.98 18.35 23.85
CA LYS A 48 -10.17 19.56 23.02
C LYS A 48 -10.77 19.23 21.65
N LYS A 49 -10.32 18.16 21.00
CA LYS A 49 -10.88 17.73 19.71
C LYS A 49 -12.35 17.31 19.84
N THR A 50 -12.71 16.59 20.89
CA THR A 50 -14.10 16.17 21.14
C THR A 50 -15.02 17.37 21.37
N HIS A 51 -14.59 18.37 22.15
CA HIS A 51 -15.39 19.58 22.37
C HIS A 51 -15.52 20.46 21.13
N ASN A 52 -14.48 20.57 20.29
CA ASN A 52 -14.58 21.29 19.01
C ASN A 52 -15.54 20.62 18.02
N VAL A 53 -15.75 19.30 18.09
CA VAL A 53 -16.74 18.60 17.24
C VAL A 53 -18.17 18.87 17.73
N HIS A 54 -18.40 18.98 19.04
CA HIS A 54 -19.73 19.28 19.59
C HIS A 54 -20.14 20.76 19.45
N ASN A 55 -19.20 21.71 19.57
CA ASN A 55 -19.50 23.13 19.39
C ASN A 55 -19.76 23.52 17.92
N VAL A 56 -19.50 22.65 16.95
CA VAL A 56 -19.84 22.89 15.53
C VAL A 56 -21.30 22.53 15.22
N VAL A 57 -21.96 21.73 16.08
CA VAL A 57 -23.34 21.24 15.83
C VAL A 57 -24.39 22.11 16.52
N THR A 58 -24.02 22.88 17.53
CA THR A 58 -24.93 23.81 18.20
C THR A 58 -24.25 25.16 18.35
N ASP A 59 -24.78 26.13 17.64
CA ASP A 59 -24.46 27.56 17.68
C ASP A 59 -23.32 28.03 16.75
N SER A 60 -23.72 28.45 15.54
CA SER A 60 -23.17 29.66 14.90
C SER A 60 -23.87 29.93 13.56
N ASP A 61 -24.90 30.77 13.61
CA ASP A 61 -25.04 31.86 12.63
C ASP A 61 -23.79 32.76 12.80
N VAL A 62 -22.66 32.29 12.30
CA VAL A 62 -21.50 33.15 12.04
C VAL A 62 -21.51 33.30 10.54
N THR A 63 -21.83 34.52 10.09
CA THR A 63 -21.49 34.99 8.75
C THR A 63 -19.97 34.87 8.61
N ASN A 64 -19.50 33.68 8.23
CA ASN A 64 -18.17 33.46 7.71
C ASN A 64 -18.14 34.27 6.42
N GLU A 65 -17.72 35.53 6.50
CA GLU A 65 -17.35 36.31 5.32
C GLU A 65 -16.42 35.43 4.51
N SER A 66 -16.90 34.98 3.35
CA SER A 66 -16.17 34.08 2.47
C SER A 66 -15.00 34.87 1.88
N THR A 67 -13.89 34.90 2.62
CA THR A 67 -12.66 35.52 2.12
C THR A 67 -12.21 34.77 0.89
N SER A 68 -12.36 35.41 -0.26
CA SER A 68 -12.00 34.83 -1.55
C SER A 68 -10.49 34.92 -1.72
N TRP A 69 -9.83 33.89 -2.25
CA TRP A 69 -8.37 33.90 -2.43
C TRP A 69 -8.01 34.06 -3.89
N LEU A 70 -7.16 35.05 -4.19
CA LEU A 70 -6.53 35.23 -5.49
C LEU A 70 -5.07 34.77 -5.41
N THR A 71 -4.72 33.75 -6.20
CA THR A 71 -3.36 33.19 -6.21
C THR A 71 -2.61 33.65 -7.46
N ILE A 72 -1.47 34.31 -7.30
CA ILE A 72 -0.68 34.86 -8.41
C ILE A 72 0.79 34.44 -8.36
N PRO A 73 1.48 34.30 -9.51
CA PRO A 73 2.89 33.94 -9.52
C PRO A 73 3.74 35.07 -8.95
N PHE A 74 4.70 34.73 -8.08
CA PHE A 74 5.66 35.71 -7.55
C PHE A 74 6.65 36.12 -8.65
N ILE A 75 6.56 37.38 -9.05
CA ILE A 75 7.48 38.03 -9.99
C ILE A 75 8.14 39.19 -9.23
N PRO A 76 9.47 39.13 -8.96
CA PRO A 76 10.19 40.20 -8.28
C PRO A 76 9.86 41.57 -8.88
N LEU A 77 9.78 42.62 -8.05
CA LEU A 77 9.43 44.01 -8.39
C LEU A 77 7.97 44.27 -8.83
N HIS A 78 7.30 43.30 -9.45
CA HIS A 78 5.93 43.47 -9.93
C HIS A 78 4.88 43.06 -8.89
N THR A 79 5.10 41.95 -8.19
CA THR A 79 4.13 41.41 -7.23
C THR A 79 3.99 42.22 -5.93
N GLU A 80 4.99 43.04 -5.58
CA GLU A 80 4.92 43.93 -4.41
C GLU A 80 3.87 45.03 -4.59
N LYS A 81 3.66 45.52 -5.81
CA LYS A 81 2.60 46.51 -6.13
C LYS A 81 1.21 45.97 -5.84
N PHE A 82 0.98 44.66 -6.05
CA PHE A 82 -0.29 44.00 -5.75
C PHE A 82 -0.57 43.91 -4.25
N ARG A 83 0.47 43.80 -3.39
CA ARG A 83 0.29 43.88 -1.92
C ARG A 83 -0.20 45.26 -1.50
N THR A 84 0.29 46.32 -2.15
CA THR A 84 -0.09 47.71 -1.85
C THR A 84 -1.54 48.00 -2.25
N VAL A 85 -1.97 47.52 -3.43
CA VAL A 85 -3.35 47.69 -3.91
C VAL A 85 -4.37 46.95 -3.04
N HIS A 86 -4.02 45.75 -2.54
CA HIS A 86 -4.88 44.95 -1.66
C HIS A 86 -5.16 45.59 -0.28
N ARG A 87 -4.26 46.43 0.24
CA ARG A 87 -4.47 47.09 1.55
C ARG A 87 -5.68 48.03 1.58
N ASN A 88 -6.22 48.42 0.42
CA ASN A 88 -7.17 49.52 0.28
C ASN A 88 -8.62 49.11 -0.05
N LYS A 89 -9.16 48.04 0.58
CA LYS A 89 -10.58 47.57 0.52
C LYS A 89 -10.89 46.47 -0.51
N SER A 90 -10.50 45.24 -0.24
CA SER A 90 -11.07 44.08 -0.95
C SER A 90 -11.26 42.88 -0.04
N ASP A 91 -12.41 42.22 -0.13
CA ASP A 91 -12.75 40.95 0.53
C ASP A 91 -11.95 39.74 -0.03
N ILE A 92 -10.94 40.03 -0.86
CA ILE A 92 -10.16 39.06 -1.61
C ILE A 92 -8.72 39.07 -1.12
N ARG A 93 -8.24 37.98 -0.51
CA ARG A 93 -6.86 37.82 -0.05
C ARG A 93 -5.94 37.38 -1.19
N VAL A 94 -4.78 38.02 -1.32
CA VAL A 94 -3.79 37.66 -2.35
C VAL A 94 -2.74 36.71 -1.77
N ALA A 95 -2.58 35.54 -2.39
CA ALA A 95 -1.50 34.59 -2.14
C ALA A 95 -0.52 34.55 -3.32
N PHE A 96 0.76 34.33 -3.02
CA PHE A 96 1.81 34.23 -4.02
C PHE A 96 2.33 32.80 -4.12
N TYR A 97 2.58 32.31 -5.33
CA TYR A 97 3.25 31.02 -5.55
C TYR A 97 4.45 31.17 -6.48
N SER A 98 5.45 30.31 -6.29
CA SER A 98 6.61 30.27 -7.17
C SER A 98 6.27 29.48 -8.43
N PRO A 99 6.47 30.03 -9.65
CA PRO A 99 6.24 29.29 -10.90
C PRO A 99 7.25 28.15 -11.09
N ASN A 100 8.45 28.29 -10.53
CA ASN A 100 9.48 27.26 -10.51
C ASN A 100 9.25 26.29 -9.34
N LYS A 101 8.29 25.38 -9.50
CA LYS A 101 8.08 24.29 -8.54
C LYS A 101 9.18 23.23 -8.69
N MET A 102 9.58 22.62 -7.58
CA MET A 102 10.61 21.58 -7.56
C MET A 102 10.20 20.33 -8.35
N ASP A 103 8.90 20.06 -8.49
CA ASP A 103 8.35 18.94 -9.28
C ASP A 103 8.71 18.99 -10.78
N LYS A 104 9.02 20.19 -11.30
CA LYS A 104 9.54 20.40 -12.66
C LYS A 104 10.93 19.79 -12.84
N TYR A 105 11.76 19.84 -11.81
CA TYR A 105 13.16 19.38 -11.84
C TYR A 105 13.33 18.01 -11.19
N ILE A 106 12.57 17.73 -10.13
CA ILE A 106 12.59 16.50 -9.35
C ILE A 106 11.22 15.85 -9.50
N LYS A 107 11.11 14.97 -10.49
CA LYS A 107 9.92 14.13 -10.63
C LYS A 107 9.94 13.07 -9.52
N VAL A 108 8.80 12.87 -8.86
CA VAL A 108 8.60 11.81 -7.86
C VAL A 108 8.62 10.40 -8.50
N GLN A 109 8.62 10.34 -9.83
CA GLN A 109 8.57 9.09 -10.58
C GLN A 109 9.86 8.29 -10.36
N LYS A 110 9.73 7.15 -9.69
CA LYS A 110 10.79 6.16 -9.55
C LYS A 110 11.17 5.59 -10.92
N ASP A 111 12.42 5.14 -11.03
CA ASP A 111 12.87 4.39 -12.20
C ASP A 111 11.93 3.22 -12.49
N THR A 112 11.63 3.00 -13.76
CA THR A 112 10.76 1.90 -14.16
C THR A 112 11.51 0.59 -13.97
N CYS A 113 11.05 -0.23 -13.02
CA CYS A 113 11.62 -1.56 -12.84
C CYS A 113 11.31 -2.45 -14.05
N PRO A 114 12.29 -3.21 -14.58
CA PRO A 114 12.03 -4.16 -15.65
C PRO A 114 11.04 -5.23 -15.18
N ARG A 115 10.23 -5.73 -16.12
CA ARG A 115 9.13 -6.66 -15.83
C ARG A 115 9.58 -7.89 -15.02
N THR A 116 10.76 -8.42 -15.31
CA THR A 116 11.34 -9.60 -14.65
C THR A 116 11.80 -9.35 -13.21
N SER A 117 11.98 -8.09 -12.81
CA SER A 117 12.37 -7.70 -11.44
C SER A 117 11.18 -7.40 -10.53
N LYS A 118 9.94 -7.54 -11.03
CA LYS A 118 8.73 -7.39 -10.21
C LYS A 118 8.55 -8.56 -9.24
N SER A 119 7.93 -8.28 -8.09
CA SER A 119 7.61 -9.22 -7.01
C SER A 119 6.12 -9.16 -6.68
N ASN A 120 5.59 -10.17 -5.99
CA ASN A 120 4.15 -10.31 -5.70
C ASN A 120 3.31 -10.34 -6.98
N VAL A 121 3.74 -11.17 -7.93
CA VAL A 121 3.13 -11.26 -9.26
C VAL A 121 2.54 -12.63 -9.50
N VAL A 122 1.42 -12.67 -10.21
CA VAL A 122 0.90 -13.88 -10.87
C VAL A 122 1.46 -13.89 -12.28
N TYR A 123 2.11 -14.98 -12.65
CA TYR A 123 2.75 -15.10 -13.96
C TYR A 123 2.27 -16.35 -14.69
N LYS A 124 2.41 -16.31 -16.02
CA LYS A 124 2.04 -17.38 -16.95
C LYS A 124 3.24 -17.72 -17.82
N ILE A 125 3.56 -19.01 -17.88
CA ILE A 125 4.57 -19.59 -18.76
C ILE A 125 3.85 -20.41 -19.82
N LEU A 126 4.14 -20.13 -21.09
CA LEU A 126 3.58 -20.84 -22.25
C LEU A 126 4.51 -21.98 -22.66
N CYS A 127 3.92 -23.10 -23.07
CA CYS A 127 4.64 -24.13 -23.83
C CYS A 127 4.86 -23.63 -25.27
N ASN A 128 6.03 -23.90 -25.85
CA ASN A 128 6.33 -23.55 -27.24
C ASN A 128 5.69 -24.51 -28.25
N ASN A 129 5.42 -25.74 -27.81
CA ASN A 129 5.09 -26.85 -28.70
C ASN A 129 3.60 -27.25 -28.64
N CYS A 130 2.84 -26.75 -27.66
CA CYS A 130 1.41 -26.97 -27.56
C CYS A 130 0.71 -25.79 -26.87
N ASP A 131 -0.63 -25.77 -26.92
CA ASP A 131 -1.47 -24.72 -26.31
C ASP A 131 -1.56 -24.81 -24.77
N ALA A 132 -0.71 -25.62 -24.14
CA ALA A 132 -0.68 -25.76 -22.69
C ALA A 132 0.06 -24.59 -22.02
N SER A 133 -0.39 -24.20 -20.84
CA SER A 133 0.27 -23.16 -20.06
C SER A 133 0.26 -23.45 -18.57
N TYR A 134 1.27 -22.94 -17.89
CA TYR A 134 1.38 -22.99 -16.44
C TYR A 134 1.18 -21.59 -15.85
N VAL A 135 0.37 -21.50 -14.79
CA VAL A 135 0.25 -20.28 -13.98
C VAL A 135 0.84 -20.54 -12.62
N GLY A 136 1.61 -19.58 -12.13
CA GLY A 136 2.07 -19.61 -10.75
C GLY A 136 2.14 -18.21 -10.17
N GLN A 137 2.20 -18.14 -8.84
CA GLN A 137 2.54 -16.92 -8.12
C GLN A 137 4.00 -16.90 -7.65
N THR A 138 4.48 -15.71 -7.32
CA THR A 138 5.71 -15.53 -6.56
C THR A 138 5.67 -14.25 -5.74
N GLY A 139 5.98 -14.34 -4.44
CA GLY A 139 6.27 -13.18 -3.60
C GLY A 139 7.68 -12.62 -3.82
N ARG A 140 8.58 -13.42 -4.43
CA ARG A 140 9.95 -13.04 -4.77
C ARG A 140 10.02 -12.48 -6.21
N GLN A 141 11.17 -11.95 -6.62
CA GLN A 141 11.36 -11.45 -7.98
C GLN A 141 11.08 -12.56 -9.02
N LEU A 142 10.33 -12.21 -10.06
CA LEU A 142 9.94 -13.15 -11.11
C LEU A 142 11.14 -13.88 -11.74
N LYS A 143 12.23 -13.15 -12.02
CA LYS A 143 13.48 -13.72 -12.57
C LYS A 143 14.03 -14.86 -11.70
N THR A 144 13.94 -14.75 -10.38
CA THR A 144 14.41 -15.75 -9.43
C THR A 144 13.54 -17.00 -9.54
N ARG A 145 12.21 -16.84 -9.59
CA ARG A 145 11.28 -17.97 -9.72
C ARG A 145 11.46 -18.71 -11.05
N ILE A 146 11.69 -17.99 -12.15
CA ILE A 146 11.99 -18.57 -13.45
C ILE A 146 13.30 -19.39 -13.40
N ALA A 147 14.34 -18.85 -12.76
CA ALA A 147 15.62 -19.54 -12.62
C ALA A 147 15.49 -20.83 -11.78
N GLU A 148 14.66 -20.83 -10.73
CA GLU A 148 14.34 -22.03 -9.95
C GLU A 148 13.72 -23.12 -10.83
N HIS A 149 12.71 -22.79 -11.64
CA HIS A 149 12.09 -23.75 -12.55
C HIS A 149 13.10 -24.33 -13.54
N ARG A 150 13.96 -23.49 -14.14
CA ARG A 150 15.04 -23.96 -15.05
C ARG A 150 16.03 -24.86 -14.34
N ASN A 151 16.43 -24.52 -13.11
CA ASN A 151 17.32 -25.34 -12.31
C ASN A 151 16.68 -26.68 -11.93
N HIS A 152 15.38 -26.69 -11.64
CA HIS A 152 14.63 -27.90 -11.31
C HIS A 152 14.61 -28.90 -12.47
N ILE A 153 14.46 -28.39 -13.70
CA ILE A 153 14.57 -29.18 -14.94
C ILE A 153 15.99 -29.70 -15.12
N ARG A 154 17.00 -28.82 -15.02
CA ARG A 154 18.41 -29.19 -15.27
C ARG A 154 18.88 -30.30 -14.34
N HIS A 155 18.51 -30.21 -13.06
CA HIS A 155 18.95 -31.16 -12.03
C HIS A 155 18.04 -32.38 -11.89
N LYS A 156 16.98 -32.49 -12.70
CA LYS A 156 15.97 -33.58 -12.64
C LYS A 156 15.52 -33.88 -11.21
N ALA A 157 15.34 -32.82 -10.42
CA ALA A 157 15.08 -32.93 -8.99
C ALA A 157 13.75 -33.66 -8.70
N SER A 158 13.73 -34.36 -7.56
CA SER A 158 12.57 -35.11 -7.06
C SER A 158 12.05 -34.46 -5.77
N PRO A 159 10.73 -34.22 -5.62
CA PRO A 159 9.67 -34.53 -6.59
C PRO A 159 9.69 -33.59 -7.81
N ARG A 160 9.28 -34.10 -8.98
CA ARG A 160 9.25 -33.32 -10.22
C ARG A 160 8.14 -32.26 -10.16
N SER A 161 8.41 -31.07 -10.69
CA SER A 161 7.36 -30.07 -10.89
C SER A 161 6.56 -30.38 -12.15
N VAL A 162 5.31 -29.91 -12.22
CA VAL A 162 4.43 -30.09 -13.39
C VAL A 162 5.06 -29.60 -14.70
N ILE A 163 5.84 -28.52 -14.64
CA ILE A 163 6.59 -27.99 -15.77
C ILE A 163 7.65 -28.99 -16.24
N THR A 164 8.43 -29.54 -15.30
CA THR A 164 9.47 -30.54 -15.60
C THR A 164 8.84 -31.84 -16.12
N GLU A 165 7.73 -32.27 -15.54
CA GLU A 165 7.01 -33.48 -15.97
C GLU A 165 6.46 -33.34 -17.39
N HIS A 166 5.78 -32.24 -17.70
CA HIS A 166 5.27 -31.97 -19.06
C HIS A 166 6.39 -31.96 -20.10
N ARG A 167 7.52 -31.30 -19.79
CA ARG A 167 8.70 -31.29 -20.65
C ARG A 167 9.26 -32.68 -20.89
N LEU A 168 9.39 -33.50 -19.85
CA LEU A 168 9.97 -34.84 -19.97
C LEU A 168 9.06 -35.83 -20.69
N LEU A 169 7.74 -35.70 -20.54
CA LEU A 169 6.76 -36.59 -21.18
C LEU A 169 6.58 -36.30 -22.68
N HIS A 170 6.57 -35.03 -23.05
CA HIS A 170 6.25 -34.60 -24.43
C HIS A 170 7.45 -34.07 -25.22
N ASP A 171 8.64 -34.00 -24.60
CA ASP A 171 9.83 -33.38 -25.17
C ASP A 171 9.61 -31.93 -25.65
N HIS A 172 8.82 -31.19 -24.86
CA HIS A 172 8.47 -29.79 -25.11
C HIS A 172 9.38 -28.82 -24.35
N ASP A 173 9.51 -27.58 -24.84
CA ASP A 173 10.14 -26.49 -24.08
C ASP A 173 9.18 -25.32 -23.84
N PHE A 174 9.56 -24.44 -22.92
CA PHE A 174 8.76 -23.32 -22.46
C PHE A 174 9.34 -21.97 -22.88
N GLN A 175 8.49 -20.94 -22.93
CA GLN A 175 8.88 -19.56 -23.20
C GLN A 175 9.49 -18.89 -21.95
N TRP A 176 10.77 -19.16 -21.70
CA TRP A 176 11.49 -18.66 -20.51
C TRP A 176 11.76 -17.15 -20.52
N ASP A 177 11.98 -16.57 -21.71
CA ASP A 177 12.32 -15.14 -21.83
C ASP A 177 11.09 -14.25 -21.97
N ASN A 178 9.93 -14.82 -22.34
CA ASN A 178 8.68 -14.10 -22.56
C ASN A 178 7.58 -14.50 -21.56
N VAL A 179 7.94 -14.56 -20.28
CA VAL A 179 6.97 -14.85 -19.21
C VAL A 179 6.00 -13.69 -19.03
N GLN A 180 4.71 -14.00 -19.08
CA GLN A 180 3.65 -13.01 -18.98
C GLN A 180 3.28 -12.78 -17.52
N ILE A 181 3.36 -11.55 -17.03
CA ILE A 181 2.70 -11.14 -15.78
C ILE A 181 1.23 -10.90 -16.07
N LEU A 182 0.37 -11.62 -15.35
CA LEU A 182 -1.09 -11.53 -15.44
C LEU A 182 -1.64 -10.52 -14.44
N ASP A 183 -1.08 -10.48 -13.23
CA ASP A 183 -1.52 -9.60 -12.15
C ASP A 183 -0.38 -9.28 -11.18
N GLU A 184 -0.51 -8.17 -10.44
CA GLU A 184 0.43 -7.70 -9.42
C GLU A 184 -0.35 -7.25 -8.17
N GLU A 185 -0.32 -8.06 -7.11
CA GLU A 185 -1.14 -7.87 -5.92
C GLU A 185 -0.29 -8.05 -4.66
N PRO A 186 -0.02 -6.97 -3.89
CA PRO A 186 0.78 -7.04 -2.67
C PRO A 186 0.11 -7.85 -1.55
N SER A 187 -1.21 -7.91 -1.51
CA SER A 187 -1.93 -8.64 -0.46
C SER A 187 -1.92 -10.14 -0.74
N TYR A 188 -1.25 -10.91 0.11
CA TYR A 188 -1.16 -12.37 -0.02
C TYR A 188 -2.53 -13.03 -0.27
N ARG A 189 -3.57 -12.70 0.51
CA ARG A 189 -4.90 -13.30 0.34
C ARG A 189 -5.50 -13.04 -1.05
N LYS A 190 -5.39 -11.80 -1.54
CA LYS A 190 -5.91 -11.44 -2.87
C LYS A 190 -5.06 -12.04 -3.98
N HIS A 191 -3.74 -12.13 -3.75
CA HIS A 191 -2.78 -12.74 -4.66
C HIS A 191 -3.11 -14.23 -4.90
N LEU A 192 -3.44 -14.97 -3.84
CA LEU A 192 -3.91 -16.35 -3.93
C LEU A 192 -5.19 -16.50 -4.77
N ILE A 193 -6.18 -15.62 -4.53
CA ILE A 193 -7.43 -15.61 -5.29
C ILE A 193 -7.17 -15.28 -6.77
N SER A 194 -6.28 -14.32 -7.04
CA SER A 194 -5.89 -13.94 -8.39
C SER A 194 -5.25 -15.11 -9.14
N GLU A 195 -4.30 -15.82 -8.51
CA GLU A 195 -3.70 -17.03 -9.07
C GLU A 195 -4.77 -18.07 -9.45
N MET A 196 -5.69 -18.37 -8.54
CA MET A 196 -6.78 -19.32 -8.80
C MET A 196 -7.68 -18.91 -9.96
N LEU A 197 -8.10 -17.64 -10.01
CA LEU A 197 -8.94 -17.12 -11.09
C LEU A 197 -8.22 -17.27 -12.43
N HIS A 198 -6.92 -16.98 -12.46
CA HIS A 198 -6.12 -17.14 -13.66
C HIS A 198 -5.91 -18.59 -14.07
N ILE A 199 -5.79 -19.54 -13.13
CA ILE A 199 -5.75 -20.99 -13.40
C ILE A 199 -7.09 -21.45 -13.99
N LYS A 200 -8.22 -21.10 -13.35
CA LYS A 200 -9.56 -21.53 -13.80
C LYS A 200 -9.98 -20.93 -15.14
N LYS A 201 -9.47 -19.74 -15.49
CA LYS A 201 -9.74 -19.10 -16.78
C LYS A 201 -9.03 -19.80 -17.94
N GLN A 202 -8.05 -20.65 -17.69
CA GLN A 202 -7.31 -21.34 -18.75
C GLN A 202 -8.10 -22.51 -19.32
N LYS A 203 -7.96 -22.74 -20.61
CA LYS A 203 -8.53 -23.92 -21.29
C LYS A 203 -7.65 -25.16 -21.07
N ASN A 204 -6.34 -25.01 -21.28
CA ASN A 204 -5.34 -26.08 -21.20
C ASN A 204 -4.29 -25.77 -20.11
N SER A 205 -4.70 -25.89 -18.85
CA SER A 205 -3.81 -25.62 -17.70
C SER A 205 -2.93 -26.83 -17.37
N LEU A 206 -1.66 -26.56 -17.04
CA LEU A 206 -0.71 -27.56 -16.50
C LEU A 206 -0.78 -27.67 -14.96
N ASN A 207 -1.52 -26.80 -14.28
CA ASN A 207 -1.66 -26.82 -12.82
C ASN A 207 -2.45 -28.05 -12.34
N LEU A 208 -2.12 -28.55 -11.14
CA LEU A 208 -2.85 -29.67 -10.54
C LEU A 208 -4.15 -29.17 -9.92
N GLN A 209 -5.22 -29.96 -9.96
CA GLN A 209 -6.51 -29.57 -9.38
C GLN A 209 -6.42 -29.32 -7.85
N THR A 210 -5.53 -30.03 -7.16
CA THR A 210 -5.18 -29.82 -5.75
C THR A 210 -4.73 -28.39 -5.47
N ASP A 211 -4.09 -27.72 -6.43
CA ASP A 211 -3.62 -26.34 -6.29
C ASP A 211 -4.79 -25.37 -6.08
N THR A 212 -5.99 -25.73 -6.52
CA THR A 212 -7.21 -24.94 -6.31
C THR A 212 -8.02 -25.37 -5.08
N GLU A 213 -7.86 -26.60 -4.60
CA GLU A 213 -8.62 -27.17 -3.49
C GLU A 213 -8.10 -26.73 -2.12
N VAL A 214 -6.78 -26.56 -1.97
CA VAL A 214 -6.16 -26.07 -0.73
C VAL A 214 -6.74 -24.71 -0.31
N PHE A 215 -7.17 -23.90 -1.29
CA PHE A 215 -7.76 -22.58 -1.05
C PHE A 215 -9.22 -22.59 -0.62
N ILE A 216 -10.02 -23.52 -1.13
CA ILE A 216 -11.41 -23.70 -0.68
C ILE A 216 -11.39 -23.86 0.84
N LYS A 217 -10.51 -24.72 1.37
CA LYS A 217 -10.34 -24.90 2.81
C LYS A 217 -9.97 -23.62 3.57
N HIS A 218 -9.15 -22.73 2.99
CA HIS A 218 -8.77 -21.47 3.64
C HIS A 218 -9.84 -20.38 3.59
N ILE A 219 -10.73 -20.39 2.61
CA ILE A 219 -11.87 -19.46 2.54
C ILE A 219 -12.97 -19.85 3.52
N TYR A 220 -13.24 -21.15 3.70
CA TYR A 220 -14.27 -21.67 4.61
C TYR A 220 -13.84 -21.75 6.10
N LEU A 221 -12.62 -21.33 6.44
CA LEU A 221 -12.11 -21.27 7.82
C LEU A 221 -12.17 -19.84 8.42
N LEU A 222 -12.94 -18.94 7.80
CA LEU A 222 -13.32 -17.61 8.30
C LEU A 222 -14.82 -17.56 8.53
#